data_AF-A0A951K3W8-F1
#
_entry.id   AF-A0A951K3W8-F1
#
_cell.length_a   1.000
_cell.length_b   1.000
_cell.length_c   1.000
_cell.angle_alpha   90.00
_cell.angle_beta   90.00
_cell.angle_gamma   90.00
#
_symmetry.space_group_name_H-M   'P 1'
#
loop_
_entity.id
_entity.type
_entity.pdbx_description
1 polymer ?
#
loop_
_entity_poly.entity_id
_entity_poly.type
_entity_poly.pdbx_seq_one_letter_code
_entity_poly.pdbx_strand_id
1 'polypeptide(L)'
;MSMRRRVAGDERLLRHELVHVEQWRRHGLVGFSARYLGAYLRWRLRGHAHWDAYRRIPFEIEASWRARSLPRATASAGARVT
;
A
#
# COMPACT_ATOMS: atom_id res chain seq x y z
N MET A 1 -18.55 4.46 -15.58
CA MET A 1 -17.40 3.92 -14.81
C MET A 1 -17.55 2.40 -14.73
N SER A 2 -16.70 1.61 -15.40
CA SER A 2 -16.88 0.15 -15.59
C SER A 2 -16.47 -0.69 -14.37
N MET A 3 -17.17 -1.80 -14.08
CA MET A 3 -16.87 -2.74 -12.97
C MET A 3 -15.41 -3.19 -12.92
N ARG A 4 -14.77 -3.40 -14.09
CA ARG A 4 -13.35 -3.81 -14.17
C ARG A 4 -12.40 -2.81 -13.50
N ARG A 5 -12.72 -1.51 -13.54
CA ARG A 5 -11.95 -0.46 -12.85
C ARG A 5 -12.12 -0.48 -11.34
N ARG A 6 -13.27 -0.94 -10.83
CA ARG A 6 -13.51 -1.08 -9.38
C ARG A 6 -12.72 -2.27 -8.83
N VAL A 7 -12.87 -3.44 -9.44
CA VAL A 7 -12.13 -4.65 -9.03
C VAL A 7 -10.62 -4.47 -9.11
N ALA A 8 -10.09 -3.86 -10.18
CA ALA A 8 -8.67 -3.53 -10.27
C ALA A 8 -8.22 -2.46 -9.25
N GLY A 9 -9.16 -1.62 -8.79
CA GLY A 9 -8.98 -0.72 -7.64
C GLY A 9 -8.82 -1.50 -6.35
N ASP A 10 -9.72 -2.46 -6.12
CA ASP A 10 -9.76 -3.29 -4.92
C ASP A 10 -8.53 -4.21 -4.83
N GLU A 11 -8.12 -4.85 -5.92
CA GLU A 11 -6.91 -5.68 -5.97
C GLU A 11 -5.61 -4.88 -5.74
N ARG A 12 -5.56 -3.64 -6.25
CA ARG A 12 -4.40 -2.77 -6.02
C ARG A 12 -4.38 -2.29 -4.57
N LEU A 13 -5.54 -1.94 -4.01
CA LEU A 13 -5.68 -1.56 -2.61
C LEU A 13 -5.27 -2.71 -1.70
N LEU A 14 -5.74 -3.94 -1.96
CA LEU A 14 -5.35 -5.12 -1.19
C LEU A 14 -3.83 -5.33 -1.19
N ARG A 15 -3.18 -5.20 -2.36
CA ARG A 15 -1.72 -5.31 -2.47
C ARG A 15 -0.99 -4.20 -1.71
N HIS A 16 -1.55 -3.00 -1.65
CA HIS A 16 -1.03 -1.89 -0.85
C HIS A 16 -1.09 -2.23 0.65
N GLU A 17 -2.26 -2.68 1.15
CA GLU A 17 -2.42 -3.05 2.56
C GLU A 17 -1.51 -4.23 2.97
N LEU A 18 -1.30 -5.20 2.09
CA LEU A 18 -0.38 -6.33 2.36
C LEU A 18 1.06 -5.86 2.56
N VAL A 19 1.49 -4.78 1.87
CA VAL A 19 2.83 -4.21 2.08
C VAL A 19 2.93 -3.59 3.47
N HIS A 20 1.87 -2.95 3.97
CA HIS A 20 1.84 -2.47 5.36
C HIS A 20 1.92 -3.60 6.37
N VAL A 21 1.25 -4.73 6.12
CA VAL A 21 1.38 -5.93 6.96
C VAL A 21 2.82 -6.44 6.98
N GLU A 22 3.50 -6.48 5.83
CA GLU A 22 4.90 -6.88 5.77
C GLU A 22 5.82 -5.89 6.48
N GLN A 23 5.61 -4.59 6.30
CA GLN A 23 6.35 -3.53 6.99
C GLN A 23 6.17 -3.63 8.51
N TRP A 24 4.95 -3.90 8.98
CA TRP A 24 4.67 -4.14 10.39
C TRP A 24 5.42 -5.37 10.89
N ARG A 25 5.38 -6.50 10.17
CA ARG A 25 6.14 -7.70 10.54
C ARG A 25 7.65 -7.45 10.59
N ARG A 26 8.17 -6.60 9.71
CA ARG A 26 9.60 -6.25 9.62
C ARG A 26 10.06 -5.32 10.74
N HIS A 27 9.25 -4.34 11.13
CA HIS A 27 9.65 -3.28 12.06
C HIS A 27 9.00 -3.37 13.45
N GLY A 28 8.05 -4.28 13.62
CA GLY A 28 7.17 -4.32 14.79
C GLY A 28 6.25 -3.11 14.86
N LEU A 29 5.27 -3.17 15.77
CA LEU A 29 4.27 -2.09 15.95
C LEU A 29 4.94 -0.75 16.28
N VAL A 30 5.89 -0.75 17.22
CA VAL A 30 6.55 0.49 17.69
C VAL A 30 7.45 1.08 16.61
N GLY A 31 8.30 0.25 15.98
CA GLY A 31 9.20 0.70 14.93
C GLY A 31 8.47 1.20 13.70
N PHE A 32 7.38 0.52 13.31
CA PHE A 32 6.50 0.99 12.23
C PHE A 32 5.87 2.35 12.59
N SER A 33 5.21 2.45 13.74
CA SER A 33 4.50 3.66 14.18
C SER A 33 5.43 4.87 14.28
N ALA A 34 6.60 4.71 14.91
CA ALA A 34 7.56 5.81 15.07
C ALA A 34 8.08 6.33 13.72
N ARG A 35 8.40 5.44 12.77
CA ARG A 35 8.88 5.81 11.44
C ARG A 35 7.78 6.45 10.60
N TYR A 36 6.58 5.88 10.66
CA TYR A 36 5.42 6.35 9.91
C TYR A 36 5.00 7.76 10.39
N LEU A 37 4.71 7.88 11.68
CA LEU A 37 4.28 9.15 12.29
C LEU A 37 5.40 10.19 12.27
N GLY A 38 6.65 9.79 12.53
CA GLY A 38 7.79 10.70 12.46
C GLY A 38 7.98 11.30 11.06
N ALA A 39 7.82 10.50 10.00
CA ALA A 39 7.86 11.00 8.63
C ALA A 39 6.68 11.93 8.32
N TYR A 40 5.46 11.55 8.73
CA TYR A 40 4.27 12.38 8.56
C TYR A 40 4.44 13.76 9.23
N LEU A 41 4.79 13.77 10.52
CA LEU A 41 4.99 14.99 11.28
C LEU A 41 6.11 15.85 10.69
N ARG A 42 7.23 15.25 10.29
CA ARG A 42 8.31 15.97 9.61
C ARG A 42 7.83 16.73 8.38
N TRP A 43 6.96 16.15 7.56
CA TRP A 43 6.42 16.83 6.38
C TRP A 43 5.35 17.86 6.71
N ARG A 44 4.51 17.59 7.72
CA ARG A 44 3.54 18.58 8.23
C ARG A 44 4.24 19.82 8.79
N LEU A 45 5.31 19.64 9.55
CA LEU A 45 6.15 20.72 10.10
C LEU A 45 6.90 21.50 9.02
N ARG A 46 7.07 20.92 7.82
CA ARG A 46 7.61 21.60 6.64
C ARG A 46 6.54 22.32 5.81
N GLY A 47 5.30 22.41 6.32
CA GLY A 47 4.21 23.16 5.69
C GLY A 47 3.43 22.37 4.63
N HIS A 48 3.68 21.08 4.44
CA HIS A 48 2.93 20.30 3.47
C HIS A 48 1.49 20.05 3.94
N ALA A 49 0.53 20.20 3.04
CA ALA A 49 -0.86 19.78 3.24
C ALA A 49 -0.94 18.28 3.57
N HIS A 50 -2.06 17.83 4.15
CA HIS A 50 -2.19 16.46 4.66
C HIS A 50 -1.84 15.42 3.58
N TRP A 51 -2.45 15.54 2.39
CA TRP A 51 -2.22 14.63 1.29
C TRP A 51 -0.78 14.64 0.77
N ASP A 52 -0.15 15.81 0.74
CA ASP A 52 1.25 15.93 0.31
C ASP A 52 2.20 15.32 1.34
N ALA A 53 1.95 15.54 2.63
CA ALA A 53 2.71 14.94 3.71
C ALA A 53 2.56 13.41 3.71
N TYR A 54 1.32 12.92 3.58
CA TYR A 54 0.98 11.51 3.52
C TYR A 54 1.68 10.79 2.36
N ARG A 55 1.58 11.33 1.14
CA ARG A 55 2.21 10.74 -0.06
C ARG A 55 3.75 10.76 -0.03
N ARG A 56 4.35 11.55 0.87
CA ARG A 56 5.81 11.62 1.08
C ARG A 56 6.32 10.69 2.17
N ILE A 57 5.44 9.94 2.85
CA ILE A 57 5.86 8.95 3.84
C ILE A 57 6.57 7.80 3.10
N PRO A 58 7.79 7.39 3.49
CA PRO A 58 8.51 6.33 2.79
C PRO A 58 7.74 5.01 2.69
N PHE A 59 6.99 4.64 3.73
CA PHE A 59 6.16 3.44 3.73
C PHE A 59 5.00 3.50 2.74
N GLU A 60 4.38 4.68 2.57
CA GLU A 60 3.32 4.94 1.58
C GLU A 60 3.86 4.88 0.15
N ILE A 61 5.06 5.42 -0.07
CA ILE A 61 5.75 5.35 -1.36
C ILE A 61 6.06 3.90 -1.73
N GLU A 62 6.62 3.12 -0.79
CA GLU A 62 6.92 1.70 -0.98
C GLU A 62 5.64 0.91 -1.27
N ALA A 63 4.60 1.05 -0.46
CA ALA A 63 3.33 0.35 -0.63
C ALA A 63 2.68 0.68 -1.98
N SER A 64 2.70 1.95 -2.37
CA SER A 64 2.23 2.39 -3.68
C SER A 64 3.04 1.81 -4.85
N TRP A 65 4.36 1.76 -4.73
CA TRP A 65 5.23 1.19 -5.77
C TRP A 65 5.02 -0.31 -5.90
N ARG A 66 5.07 -1.05 -4.79
CA ARG A 66 4.90 -2.51 -4.78
C ARG A 66 3.50 -2.94 -5.23
N ALA A 67 2.45 -2.21 -4.86
CA ALA A 67 1.09 -2.50 -5.31
C ALA A 67 0.92 -2.40 -6.84
N ARG A 68 1.72 -1.56 -7.51
CA ARG A 68 1.75 -1.46 -8.98
C ARG A 68 2.60 -2.55 -9.63
N SER A 69 3.70 -2.95 -8.98
CA SER A 69 4.68 -3.89 -9.54
C SER A 69 4.34 -5.37 -9.30
N LEU A 70 3.54 -5.68 -8.27
CA LEU A 70 3.14 -7.05 -7.98
C LEU A 70 2.25 -7.61 -9.11
N PRO A 71 2.52 -8.82 -9.64
CA PRO A 71 1.64 -9.43 -10.64
C PRO A 71 0.21 -9.50 -10.12
N ARG A 72 -0.77 -9.34 -11.00
CA ARG A 72 -2.15 -9.72 -10.66
C ARG A 72 -2.13 -11.20 -10.33
N ALA A 73 -2.73 -11.62 -9.22
CA ALA A 73 -2.92 -13.04 -8.97
C ALA A 73 -3.63 -13.62 -10.20
N THR A 74 -2.96 -14.52 -10.91
CA THR A 74 -3.60 -15.24 -12.00
C THR A 74 -4.71 -16.04 -11.36
N ALA A 75 -5.95 -15.80 -11.77
CA ALA A 75 -7.03 -16.72 -11.47
C ALA A 75 -6.59 -18.09 -11.99
N SER A 76 -6.25 -19.00 -11.09
CA SER A 76 -5.90 -20.37 -11.45
C SER A 76 -7.10 -20.97 -12.19
N ALA A 77 -6.80 -21.59 -13.33
CA ALA A 77 -7.76 -22.21 -14.22
C ALA A 77 -8.53 -23.31 -13.49
N GLY A 78 -9.71 -22.98 -12.98
CA GLY A 78 -10.74 -23.94 -12.63
C GLY A 78 -11.49 -24.36 -13.89
N ALA A 79 -10.95 -25.33 -14.64
CA ALA A 79 -11.70 -26.07 -15.65
C ALA A 79 -10.95 -27.34 -16.06
N ARG A 80 -11.09 -28.40 -15.26
CA ARG A 80 -11.26 -29.75 -15.79
C ARG A 80 -11.93 -30.62 -14.73
N VAL A 81 -13.26 -30.64 -14.81
CA VAL A 81 -14.06 -31.78 -14.39
C VAL A 81 -14.02 -32.72 -15.59
N THR A 82 -13.34 -33.86 -15.43
CA THR A 82 -13.46 -35.03 -16.30
C THR A 82 -14.40 -36.00 -15.63
#